data_AF-A0A972KGB5-F1
#
_entry.id   AF-A0A972KGB5-F1
#
_cell.length_a   1.000
_cell.length_b   1.000
_cell.length_c   1.000
_cell.angle_alpha   90.00
_cell.angle_beta   90.00
_cell.angle_gamma   90.00
#
_symmetry.space_group_name_H-M   'P 1'
#
loop_
_entity.id
_entity.type
_entity.pdbx_description
1 polymer ?
#
loop_
_entity_poly.entity_id
_entity_poly.type
_entity_poly.pdbx_seq_one_letter_code
_entity_poly.pdbx_strand_id
1 'polypeptide(L)' 'MKVGTYIAELNDQYQIHIPVELREKLKLEPGDKIEVSIKKIKSRRLEALILQNPLHKLLKLIDEQ' A
#
# COMPACT_ATOMS: atom_id res chain seq x y z
N MET A 1 -6.19 -5.51 -11.74
CA MET A 1 -5.60 -4.99 -10.47
C MET A 1 -5.25 -3.53 -10.67
N LYS A 2 -5.64 -2.63 -9.77
CA LYS A 2 -5.25 -1.21 -9.85
C LYS A 2 -3.88 -1.04 -9.21
N VAL A 3 -2.97 -0.35 -9.90
CA VAL A 3 -1.62 -0.06 -9.40
C VAL A 3 -1.42 1.46 -9.38
N GLY A 4 -0.78 1.95 -8.33
CA GLY A 4 -0.38 3.34 -8.17
C GLY A 4 1.11 3.43 -7.85
N THR A 5 1.79 4.41 -8.43
CA THR A 5 3.20 4.72 -8.16
C THR A 5 3.28 6.17 -7.75
N TYR A 6 4.03 6.47 -6.69
CA TYR A 6 4.34 7.82 -6.27
C TYR A 6 5.78 7.88 -5.75
N ILE A 7 6.32 9.09 -5.71
CA ILE A 7 7.61 9.38 -5.09
C ILE A 7 7.31 10.12 -3.80
N ALA A 8 7.93 9.70 -2.70
CA ALA A 8 7.83 10.39 -1.43
C ALA A 8 9.18 10.39 -0.71
N GLU A 9 9.34 11.39 0.15
CA GLU A 9 10.46 11.52 1.05
C GLU A 9 10.16 10.79 2.36
N LEU A 10 11.21 10.25 2.97
CA LEU A 10 11.13 9.62 4.28
C LEU A 10 11.15 10.73 5.34
N ASN A 11 10.14 10.77 6.20
CA ASN A 11 10.14 11.75 7.30
C ASN A 11 11.14 11.37 8.41
N ASP A 12 11.28 12.25 9.39
CA ASP A 12 12.14 12.08 10.57
C ASP A 12 11.74 10.92 11.48
N GLN A 13 10.53 10.36 11.32
CA GLN A 13 10.09 9.14 11.99
C GLN A 13 10.28 7.87 11.14
N TYR A 14 11.01 7.93 10.02
CA TYR A 14 11.21 6.80 9.10
C TYR A 14 9.91 6.27 8.49
N GLN A 15 8.95 7.15 8.21
CA GLN A 15 7.64 6.83 7.63
C GLN A 15 7.44 7.49 6.27
N ILE A 16 6.58 6.87 5.47
CA ILE A 16 6.13 7.36 4.17
C ILE A 16 4.60 7.41 4.19
N HIS A 17 4.03 8.55 3.80
CA HIS A 17 2.57 8.70 3.75
C HIS A 17 2.05 8.41 2.35
N ILE A 18 1.05 7.54 2.25
CA ILE A 18 0.33 7.31 0.99
C ILE A 18 -0.50 8.57 0.69
N PRO A 19 -0.25 9.26 -0.44
CA PRO A 19 -0.90 10.52 -0.76
C PRO A 19 -2.37 10.30 -1.10
N VAL A 20 -3.19 11.34 -0.93
CA VAL A 20 -4.65 11.26 -0.99
C VAL A 20 -5.15 10.72 -2.33
N GLU A 21 -4.51 11.10 -3.43
CA GLU A 21 -4.87 10.70 -4.79
C GLU A 21 -4.69 9.20 -4.98
N LEU A 22 -3.65 8.60 -4.37
CA LEU A 22 -3.46 7.15 -4.39
C LEU A 22 -4.50 6.45 -3.51
N ARG A 23 -4.79 6.97 -2.32
CA ARG A 23 -5.81 6.39 -1.43
C ARG A 23 -7.17 6.34 -2.12
N GLU A 24 -7.58 7.41 -2.79
CA GLU A 24 -8.84 7.46 -3.54
C GLU A 24 -8.82 6.53 -4.75
N LYS A 25 -7.74 6.54 -5.56
CA LYS A 25 -7.60 5.68 -6.75
C LYS A 25 -7.70 4.19 -6.38
N LEU A 26 -7.06 3.81 -5.27
CA LEU A 26 -6.99 2.45 -4.76
C LEU A 26 -8.15 2.11 -3.81
N LYS A 27 -9.00 3.08 -3.44
CA LYS A 27 -10.09 2.95 -2.47
C LYS A 27 -9.62 2.35 -1.14
N LEU A 28 -8.54 2.92 -0.57
CA LEU A 28 -7.99 2.49 0.71
C LEU A 28 -8.74 3.15 1.86
N GLU A 29 -9.17 2.35 2.82
CA GLU A 29 -9.86 2.79 4.03
C GLU A 29 -9.02 2.50 5.29
N PRO A 30 -9.20 3.27 6.39
CA PRO A 30 -8.56 2.93 7.66
C PRO A 30 -8.90 1.51 8.11
N GLY A 31 -7.87 0.70 8.41
CA GLY A 31 -8.02 -0.71 8.77
C GLY A 31 -7.78 -1.69 7.61
N ASP A 32 -7.70 -1.21 6.37
CA ASP A 32 -7.32 -2.05 5.24
C ASP A 32 -5.90 -2.61 5.41
N LYS A 33 -5.78 -3.92 5.24
CA LYS A 33 -4.46 -4.56 5.10
C LYS A 33 -3.97 -4.35 3.67
N ILE A 34 -2.77 -3.79 3.54
CA ILE A 34 -2.09 -3.58 2.27
C ILE A 34 -0.83 -4.45 2.19
N GLU A 35 -0.55 -4.98 1.00
CA GLU A 35 0.71 -5.65 0.72
C GLU A 35 1.69 -4.62 0.16
N VAL A 36 2.90 -4.57 0.73
CA VAL A 36 3.98 -3.69 0.26
C VAL A 36 5.15 -4.56 -0.18
N SER A 37 5.35 -4.70 -1.49
CA SER A 37 6.50 -5.41 -2.03
C SER A 37 7.66 -4.44 -2.25
N ILE A 38 8.72 -4.57 -1.46
CA ILE A 38 9.95 -3.78 -1.60
C ILE A 38 10.88 -4.47 -2.59
N LYS A 39 11.22 -3.80 -3.70
CA LYS A 39 12.22 -4.29 -4.65
C LYS A 39 13.62 -3.76 -4.32
N LYS A 40 14.64 -4.42 -4.89
CA LYS A 40 16.06 -4.04 -4.74
C LYS A 40 16.25 -2.54 -4.99
N ILE A 41 16.89 -1.85 -4.05
CA ILE A 41 17.28 -0.46 -4.22
C ILE A 41 18.27 -0.37 -5.39
N LYS A 42 17.86 0.32 -6.45
CA LYS A 42 18.74 0.71 -7.57
C LYS A 42 18.80 2.22 -7.60
N SER A 43 20.01 2.78 -7.68
CA SER A 43 20.22 4.23 -7.84
C SER A 43 19.52 5.10 -6.78
N ARG A 44 19.57 4.70 -5.51
CA ARG A 44 18.93 5.39 -4.37
C ARG A 44 17.40 5.51 -4.45
N ARG A 45 16.74 4.78 -5.35
CA ARG A 45 15.28 4.70 -5.45
C ARG A 45 14.79 3.43 -4.79
N LEU A 46 13.85 3.57 -3.86
CA LEU A 46 13.07 2.46 -3.31
C LEU A 46 11.84 2.27 -4.19
N GLU A 47 11.77 1.15 -4.90
CA GLU A 47 10.55 0.76 -5.60
C GLU A 47 9.69 -0.07 -4.65
N ALA A 48 8.55 0.47 -4.25
CA ALA A 48 7.53 -0.23 -3.48
C ALA A 48 6.27 -0.38 -4.34
N LEU A 49 5.75 -1.61 -4.43
CA LEU A 49 4.43 -1.87 -4.99
C LEU A 49 3.44 -2.01 -3.86
N ILE A 50 2.41 -1.17 -3.86
CA ILE A 50 1.29 -1.25 -2.91
C ILE A 50 0.13 -1.96 -3.62
N LEU A 51 -0.27 -3.10 -3.07
CA LEU A 51 -1.39 -3.90 -3.57
C LEU A 51 -2.46 -4.01 -2.48
N GLN A 52 -3.72 -3.99 -2.89
CA GLN A 52 -4.82 -4.32 -1.99
C GLN A 52 -4.69 -5.80 -1.61
N ASN A 53 -4.83 -6.13 -0.31
CA ASN A 53 -4.64 -7.50 0.17
C ASN A 53 -5.59 -8.45 -0.58
N PRO A 54 -5.07 -9.42 -1.35
CA PRO A 54 -5.89 -10.36 -2.12
C PRO A 54 -6.75 -11.25 -1.21
N LEU A 55 -6.36 -11.42 0.04
CA LEU A 55 -7.08 -12.20 1.06
C LEU A 55 -8.19 -11.41 1.76
N HIS A 56 -8.39 -10.12 1.44
CA HIS A 56 -9.46 -9.31 2.03
C HIS A 56 -10.84 -10.02 1.95
N LYS A 57 -11.14 -10.66 0.81
CA LYS A 57 -12.41 -11.38 0.61
C LYS A 57 -12.55 -12.61 1.52
N LEU A 58 -11.44 -13.29 1.82
CA LEU A 58 -11.44 -14.46 2.70
C LEU A 58 -11.56 -14.05 4.16
N LEU A 59 -10.95 -12.93 4.56
CA LEU A 59 -11.07 -12.39 5.91
C LEU A 59 -12.52 -11.99 6.25
N LYS A 60 -13.25 -11.39 5.29
CA LYS A 60 -14.68 -11.08 5.47
C LYS A 60 -15.55 -12.31 5.73
N LEU A 61 -15.23 -13.46 5.15
CA LEU A 61 -15.99 -14.71 5.33
C LEU A 61 -15.73 -15.37 6.70
N ILE A 62 -14.61 -15.04 7.35
CA ILE A 62 -14.25 -15.57 8.66
C ILE A 62 -14.89 -14.74 9.78
N ASP A 63 -14.99 -13.42 9.60
CA ASP A 63 -15.64 -12.51 10.56
C ASP A 63 -17.17 -12.62 10.59
N GLU A 64 -17.80 -13.26 9.59
CA GLU A 64 -19.26 -13.48 9.50
C GLU A 64 -19.73 -14.83 10.11
N GLN A 65 -18.86 -15.58 10.81
CA GLN A 65 -19.20 -16.78 11.58
C GLN A 65 -19.10 -16.54 13.09
#